data_AF-A0A356BU25-F1
#
_entry.id   AF-A0A356BU25-F1
#
_cell.length_a   1.000
_cell.length_b   1.000
_cell.length_c   1.000
_cell.angle_alpha   90.00
_cell.angle_beta   90.00
_cell.angle_gamma   90.00
#
_symmetry.space_group_name_H-M   'P 1'
#
loop_
_entity.id
_entity.type
_entity.pdbx_description
1 polymer ?
#
loop_
_entity_poly.entity_id
_entity_poly.type
_entity_poly.pdbx_seq_one_letter_code
_entity_poly.pdbx_strand_id
1 'polypeptide(L)' 'IIGYGTNLLIRDGGIRGVVLQMAQAFAGAKVEGTILTAQAGCLLGSLSKLALHHHLSGLEFAVGIPGGLG' A
#
# COMPACT_ATOMS: atom_id res chain seq x y z
N ILE A 1 -0.90 -0.41 -14.71
CA ILE A 1 -1.38 -0.36 -13.31
C ILE A 1 -0.31 0.36 -12.52
N ILE A 2 -0.68 1.28 -11.63
CA ILE A 2 0.25 2.03 -10.78
C ILE A 2 -0.29 2.09 -9.35
N GLY A 3 0.60 2.12 -8.36
CA GLY A 3 0.27 2.48 -6.98
C GLY A 3 0.41 3.98 -6.75
N TYR A 4 1.18 4.35 -5.73
CA TYR A 4 1.49 5.76 -5.42
C TYR A 4 2.68 6.33 -6.21
N GLY A 5 3.29 5.53 -7.10
CA GLY A 5 4.37 6.00 -7.98
C GLY A 5 5.71 6.26 -7.29
N THR A 6 5.91 5.77 -6.07
CA THR A 6 7.11 6.03 -5.24
C THR A 6 8.40 5.43 -5.80
N ASN A 7 8.28 4.56 -6.81
CA ASN A 7 9.40 3.94 -7.51
C ASN A 7 9.21 3.97 -9.04
N LEU A 8 8.56 5.01 -9.57
CA LEU A 8 8.34 5.17 -11.02
C LEU A 8 8.96 6.47 -11.52
N LEU A 9 9.63 6.39 -12.67
CA LEU A 9 10.04 7.55 -13.46
C LEU A 9 9.27 7.53 -14.79
N ILE A 10 8.28 8.40 -14.92
CA ILE A 10 7.46 8.51 -16.14
C ILE A 10 8.06 9.63 -16.99
N ARG A 11 8.36 9.33 -18.26
CA ARG A 11 8.87 10.32 -19.22
C ARG A 11 7.85 11.44 -19.42
N ASP A 12 8.32 12.62 -19.83
CA ASP A 12 7.48 13.81 -20.05
C ASP A 12 6.32 13.57 -21.03
N GLY A 13 6.50 12.67 -22.00
CA GLY A 13 5.44 12.25 -22.94
C GLY A 13 4.33 11.39 -22.33
N GLY A 14 4.40 11.06 -21.04
CA GLY A 14 3.39 10.31 -20.30
C GLY A 14 3.26 8.84 -20.69
N ILE A 15 2.08 8.27 -20.42
CA ILE A 15 1.70 6.88 -20.72
C ILE A 15 0.53 6.90 -21.71
N ARG A 16 0.66 6.22 -22.85
CA ARG A 16 -0.44 6.04 -23.81
C ARG A 16 -1.33 4.87 -23.38
N GLY A 17 -2.65 5.01 -23.54
CA GLY A 17 -3.64 3.99 -23.20
C GLY A 17 -4.29 4.26 -21.83
N VAL A 18 -4.68 3.19 -21.12
CA VAL A 18 -5.37 3.28 -19.82
C VAL A 18 -4.40 3.08 -18.67
N VAL A 19 -4.44 3.99 -17.68
CA VAL A 19 -3.71 3.86 -16.42
C VAL A 19 -4.71 3.57 -15.30
N LEU A 20 -4.60 2.38 -14.70
CA LEU A 20 -5.36 1.99 -13.52
C LEU A 20 -4.54 2.27 -12.26
N GLN A 21 -5.08 3.05 -11.34
CA GLN A 21 -4.42 3.41 -10.08
C GLN A 21 -5.01 2.64 -8.89
N MET A 22 -4.16 1.88 -8.20
CA MET A 22 -4.48 1.18 -6.95
C MET A 22 -4.02 2.05 -5.78
N ALA A 23 -4.88 2.95 -5.32
CA ALA A 23 -4.59 3.87 -4.21
C ALA A 23 -5.77 3.93 -3.23
N GLN A 24 -6.15 5.12 -2.75
CA GLN A 24 -7.15 5.31 -1.69
C GLN A 24 -8.48 4.58 -1.93
N ALA A 25 -8.96 4.49 -3.18
CA ALA A 25 -10.19 3.77 -3.53
C ALA A 25 -10.14 2.26 -3.26
N PHE A 26 -8.93 1.70 -3.10
CA PHE A 26 -8.66 0.28 -2.85
C PHE A 26 -7.83 0.10 -1.57
N ALA A 27 -8.10 0.91 -0.54
CA ALA A 27 -7.31 0.96 0.69
C ALA A 27 -8.01 0.31 1.90
N GLY A 28 -8.85 -0.71 1.69
CA GLY A 28 -9.48 -1.46 2.77
C GLY A 28 -8.55 -2.50 3.42
N ALA A 29 -8.58 -2.60 4.75
CA ALA A 29 -7.87 -3.63 5.51
C ALA A 29 -8.71 -4.11 6.69
N LYS A 30 -8.51 -5.37 7.10
CA LYS A 30 -9.14 -6.00 8.27
C LYS A 30 -8.12 -6.85 9.03
N VAL A 31 -8.33 -6.98 10.33
CA VAL A 31 -7.55 -7.86 11.20
C VAL A 31 -8.48 -8.85 11.89
N GLU A 32 -8.17 -10.14 11.78
CA GLU A 32 -8.91 -11.25 12.38
C GLU A 32 -7.92 -12.15 13.13
N GLY A 33 -7.89 -12.05 14.46
CA GLY A 33 -6.86 -12.73 15.27
C GLY A 33 -5.47 -12.24 14.92
N THR A 34 -4.62 -13.13 14.41
CA THR A 34 -3.24 -12.82 13.99
C THR A 34 -3.09 -12.59 12.48
N ILE A 35 -4.19 -12.52 11.74
CA ILE A 35 -4.20 -12.35 10.28
C ILE A 35 -4.63 -10.92 9.93
N LEU A 36 -3.76 -10.19 9.24
CA LEU A 36 -4.08 -8.91 8.62
C LEU A 36 -4.31 -9.14 7.12
N THR A 37 -5.51 -8.83 6.64
CA THR A 37 -5.86 -8.84 5.20
C THR A 37 -6.00 -7.41 4.71
N ALA A 38 -5.33 -7.06 3.61
CA ALA A 38 -5.34 -5.69 3.07
C ALA A 38 -5.47 -5.70 1.54
N GLN A 39 -6.12 -4.66 1.01
CA GLN A 39 -6.20 -4.39 -0.42
C GLN A 39 -4.94 -3.68 -0.93
N ALA A 40 -4.68 -3.76 -2.24
CA ALA A 40 -3.45 -3.27 -2.87
C ALA A 40 -3.17 -1.77 -2.65
N GLY A 41 -4.21 -0.95 -2.47
CA GLY A 41 -4.09 0.49 -2.30
C GLY A 41 -3.75 0.94 -0.88
N CYS A 42 -3.70 0.02 0.10
CA CYS A 42 -3.29 0.33 1.46
C CYS A 42 -1.83 0.79 1.50
N LEU A 43 -1.55 1.90 2.18
CA LEU A 43 -0.18 2.35 2.39
C LEU A 43 0.57 1.41 3.34
N LEU A 44 1.82 1.05 3.01
CA LEU A 44 2.66 0.16 3.84
C LEU A 44 2.81 0.71 5.27
N GLY A 45 3.07 2.01 5.42
CA GLY A 45 3.17 2.65 6.73
C GLY A 45 1.86 2.61 7.53
N SER A 46 0.70 2.68 6.87
CA SER A 46 -0.60 2.53 7.53
C SER A 46 -0.85 1.09 7.99
N LEU A 47 -0.46 0.09 7.18
CA LEU A 47 -0.55 -1.32 7.55
C LEU A 47 0.38 -1.66 8.73
N SER A 48 1.58 -1.08 8.74
CA SER A 48 2.53 -1.23 9.85
C SER A 48 1.94 -0.71 11.16
N LYS A 49 1.30 0.47 11.13
CA LYS A 49 0.59 1.03 12.29
C LYS A 49 -0.63 0.19 12.69
N LEU A 50 -1.38 -0.33 11.72
CA LEU A 50 -2.52 -1.21 12.00
C LEU A 50 -2.06 -2.50 12.70
N ALA A 51 -0.99 -3.13 12.22
CA ALA A 51 -0.38 -4.30 12.85
C ALA A 51 0.03 -3.98 14.30
N LEU A 52 0.69 -2.84 14.53
CA LEU A 52 1.04 -2.35 15.86
C LEU A 52 -0.19 -2.21 16.78
N HIS A 53 -1.28 -1.59 16.29
CA HIS A 53 -2.51 -1.42 17.07
C HIS A 53 -3.17 -2.74 17.48
N HIS A 54 -2.92 -3.82 16.73
CA HIS A 54 -3.41 -5.17 17.01
C HIS A 54 -2.35 -6.09 17.65
N HIS A 55 -1.23 -5.55 18.11
CA HIS A 55 -0.13 -6.30 18.71
C HIS A 55 0.45 -7.41 17.81
N LEU A 56 0.42 -7.19 16.48
CA LEU A 56 1.01 -8.08 15.49
C LEU A 56 2.42 -7.61 15.11
N SER A 57 3.41 -8.49 15.25
CA SER A 57 4.78 -8.24 14.81
C SER A 57 5.01 -8.69 13.36
N GLY A 58 6.13 -8.26 12.78
CA GLY A 58 6.59 -8.67 11.44
C GLY A 58 6.40 -7.62 10.34
N LEU A 59 5.73 -6.50 10.61
CA LEU A 59 5.51 -5.40 9.66
C LEU A 59 6.17 -4.07 10.08
N GLU A 60 7.04 -4.11 11.10
CA GLU A 60 7.72 -2.95 11.67
C GLU A 60 8.66 -2.30 10.65
N PHE A 61 9.34 -3.12 9.84
CA PHE A 61 10.28 -2.68 8.80
C PHE A 61 9.61 -1.76 7.76
N ALA A 62 8.30 -1.88 7.58
CA ALA A 62 7.56 -1.20 6.53
C ALA A 62 7.04 0.19 6.91
N VAL A 63 7.19 0.62 8.18
CA VAL A 63 6.60 1.87 8.70
C VAL A 63 7.03 3.12 7.92
N GLY A 64 8.28 3.13 7.45
CA GLY A 64 8.88 4.24 6.70
C GLY A 64 8.93 4.04 5.19
N ILE A 65 8.49 2.88 4.67
CA ILE A 65 8.56 2.60 3.23
C ILE A 65 7.42 3.36 2.53
N PRO A 66 7.72 4.31 1.63
CA PRO A 66 6.70 5.04 0.90
C PRO A 66 6.12 4.13 -0.20
N GLY A 67 4.79 4.00 -0.25
CA GLY A 67 4.11 3.24 -1.29
C GLY A 67 2.88 2.49 -0.80
N GLY A 68 2.17 1.90 -1.75
CA GLY A 68 1.07 0.98 -1.49
C GLY A 68 1.60 -0.44 -1.22
N LEU A 69 0.71 -1.31 -0.75
CA LEU A 69 1.00 -2.73 -0.56
C LEU A 69 1.24 -3.45 -1.89
N GLY A 70 0.50 -3.08 -2.94
CA GLY A 70 0.58 -3.69 -4.28
C GLY A 70 1.46 -2.95 -5.27
#